data_AF-A0A182WXV4-F1
#
_entry.id   AF-A0A182WXV4-F1
#
_cell.length_a   1.000
_cell.length_b   1.000
_cell.length_c   1.000
_cell.angle_alpha   90.00
_cell.angle_beta   90.00
_cell.angle_gamma   90.00
#
_symmetry.space_group_name_H-M   'P 1'
#
loop_
_entity.id
_entity.type
_entity.pdbx_description
1 polymer ?
#
loop_
_entity_poly.entity_id
_entity_poly.type
_entity_poly.pdbx_seq_one_letter_code
_entity_poly.pdbx_strand_id
1 'polypeptide(L)'
;MSAVDERTIYAKLEAMKDIRSKTLQLEKLKLKIIREVENGDAEEKCLSEYRRELELLMQEKMSHVEELRQIHADINAMETVIKQAEENRIRSINMANRVHEEYVPLKTEVDSMRRDYLGLERLPELHEEEGTIISPDRFQNYYTANKSLSTPSATFSRPPLSAHHPLPPDAPATSLPPSAPPGFLPPPPVAMRINKPPELPTNRLQQAPSTIGIGHPTFSRQQPPPMKSCLSCHQQIHRNAPICPLCKAKSRSRNPKKPKKKDH
;
A
#
# COMPACT_ATOMS: atom_id res chain seq x y z
N MET A 1 -29.81 73.48 -65.53
CA MET A 1 -29.79 72.76 -64.24
C MET A 1 -29.88 73.80 -63.13
N SER A 2 -30.69 73.55 -62.10
CA SER A 2 -30.84 74.52 -60.99
C SER A 2 -29.69 74.33 -59.98
N ALA A 3 -29.30 75.39 -59.26
CA ALA A 3 -28.28 75.32 -58.21
C ALA A 3 -28.62 74.32 -57.08
N VAL A 4 -29.90 73.97 -56.95
CA VAL A 4 -30.41 72.97 -56.01
C VAL A 4 -30.08 71.55 -56.51
N ASP A 5 -30.21 71.29 -57.81
CA ASP A 5 -29.86 69.99 -58.42
C ASP A 5 -28.37 69.69 -58.25
N GLU A 6 -27.50 70.68 -58.45
CA GLU A 6 -26.05 70.54 -58.27
C GLU A 6 -25.70 70.19 -56.83
N ARG A 7 -26.30 70.89 -55.84
CA ARG A 7 -26.08 70.61 -54.42
C ARG A 7 -26.54 69.19 -54.04
N THR A 8 -27.65 68.71 -54.61
CA THR A 8 -28.12 67.34 -54.42
C THR A 8 -27.18 66.31 -55.05
N ILE A 9 -26.62 66.59 -56.23
CA ILE A 9 -25.63 65.72 -56.88
C ILE A 9 -24.36 65.63 -56.02
N TYR A 10 -23.83 66.76 -55.52
CA TYR A 10 -22.66 66.75 -54.63
C TYR A 10 -22.90 65.97 -53.33
N ALA A 11 -24.07 66.13 -52.71
CA ALA A 11 -24.44 65.36 -51.50
C ALA A 11 -24.48 63.84 -51.77
N LYS A 12 -25.00 63.42 -52.93
CA LYS A 12 -24.99 62.01 -53.35
C LYS A 12 -23.58 61.49 -53.58
N LEU A 13 -22.70 62.28 -54.20
CA LEU A 13 -21.30 61.91 -54.41
C LEU A 13 -20.55 61.72 -53.08
N GLU A 14 -20.73 62.62 -52.11
CA GLU A 14 -20.09 62.49 -50.79
C GLU A 14 -20.65 61.28 -50.03
N ALA A 15 -21.96 61.04 -50.09
CA ALA A 15 -22.58 59.84 -49.51
C ALA A 15 -22.00 58.54 -50.13
N MET A 16 -21.79 58.49 -51.45
CA MET A 16 -21.17 57.33 -52.09
C MET A 16 -19.73 57.10 -51.66
N LYS A 17 -18.94 58.17 -51.50
CA LYS A 17 -17.57 58.10 -50.99
C LYS A 17 -17.54 57.55 -49.56
N ASP A 18 -18.43 58.04 -48.71
CA ASP A 18 -18.57 57.55 -47.33
C ASP A 18 -19.02 56.10 -47.27
N ILE A 19 -19.99 55.71 -48.08
CA ILE A 19 -20.45 54.32 -48.21
C ILE A 19 -19.26 53.44 -48.60
N ARG A 20 -18.50 53.81 -49.64
CA ARG A 20 -17.34 53.02 -50.09
C ARG A 20 -16.30 52.86 -48.98
N SER A 21 -15.98 53.94 -48.26
CA SER A 21 -15.03 53.89 -47.13
C SER A 21 -15.52 52.95 -46.02
N LYS A 22 -16.79 53.07 -45.63
CA LYS A 22 -17.41 52.23 -44.61
C LYS A 22 -17.52 50.77 -45.04
N THR A 23 -17.83 50.49 -46.31
CA THR A 23 -17.85 49.12 -46.86
C THR A 23 -16.48 48.47 -46.77
N LEU A 24 -15.39 49.20 -47.08
CA LEU A 24 -14.03 48.66 -46.93
C LEU A 24 -13.66 48.38 -45.47
N GLN A 25 -14.08 49.24 -44.53
CA GLN A 25 -13.90 49.00 -43.10
C GLN A 25 -14.70 47.79 -42.62
N LEU A 26 -15.94 47.64 -43.11
CA LEU A 26 -16.80 46.51 -42.79
C LEU A 26 -16.18 45.19 -43.26
N GLU A 27 -15.65 45.13 -44.48
CA GLU A 27 -14.98 43.92 -44.98
C GLU A 27 -13.73 43.57 -44.16
N LYS A 28 -12.94 44.56 -43.72
CA LYS A 28 -11.80 44.33 -42.82
C LYS A 28 -12.25 43.74 -41.48
N LEU A 29 -13.31 44.27 -40.89
CA LEU A 29 -13.87 43.76 -39.63
C LEU A 29 -14.43 42.35 -39.79
N LYS A 30 -15.13 42.08 -40.90
CA LYS A 30 -15.65 40.76 -41.23
C LYS A 30 -14.54 39.72 -41.32
N LEU A 31 -13.46 40.01 -42.03
CA LEU A 31 -12.30 39.11 -42.11
C LEU A 31 -11.65 38.86 -40.74
N LYS A 32 -11.59 39.90 -39.90
CA LYS A 32 -11.07 39.74 -38.52
C LYS A 32 -11.98 38.83 -37.71
N ILE A 33 -13.29 39.02 -37.76
CA ILE A 33 -14.26 38.16 -37.06
C ILE A 33 -14.10 36.70 -37.50
N ILE A 34 -14.03 36.44 -38.81
CA ILE A 34 -13.86 35.08 -39.34
C ILE A 34 -12.61 34.42 -38.75
N ARG A 35 -11.46 35.11 -38.76
CA ARG A 35 -10.21 34.57 -38.22
C ARG A 35 -10.29 34.29 -36.72
N GLU A 36 -10.88 35.19 -35.94
CA GLU A 36 -11.01 34.96 -34.49
C GLU A 36 -11.93 33.77 -34.18
N VAL A 37 -12.99 33.57 -34.98
CA VAL A 37 -13.85 32.38 -34.86
C VAL A 37 -13.07 31.12 -35.21
N GLU A 38 -12.35 31.09 -36.33
CA GLU A 38 -11.53 29.95 -36.75
C GLU A 38 -10.45 29.61 -35.70
N ASN A 39 -9.81 30.62 -35.12
CA ASN A 39 -8.85 30.45 -34.03
C ASN A 39 -9.50 29.88 -32.77
N GLY A 40 -10.70 30.35 -32.42
CA GLY A 40 -11.48 29.83 -31.30
C GLY A 40 -11.83 28.35 -31.48
N ASP A 41 -12.31 27.97 -32.67
CA ASP A 41 -12.66 26.59 -33.01
C ASP A 41 -11.42 25.66 -32.98
N ALA A 42 -10.26 26.17 -33.39
CA ALA A 42 -9.00 25.43 -33.31
C ALA A 42 -8.56 25.23 -31.84
N GLU A 43 -8.64 26.27 -31.02
CA GLU A 43 -8.30 26.19 -29.60
C GLU A 43 -9.25 25.24 -28.84
N GLU A 44 -10.54 25.22 -29.19
CA GLU A 44 -11.50 24.29 -28.59
C GLU A 44 -11.13 22.83 -28.87
N LYS A 45 -10.67 22.52 -30.08
CA LYS A 45 -10.15 21.18 -30.42
C LYS A 45 -8.92 20.84 -29.58
N CYS A 46 -7.94 21.72 -29.49
CA CYS A 46 -6.75 21.52 -28.66
C CYS A 46 -7.13 21.28 -27.19
N LEU A 47 -8.05 22.07 -26.64
CA LEU A 47 -8.55 21.89 -25.27
C LEU A 47 -9.22 20.52 -25.06
N SER A 48 -9.96 20.03 -26.05
CA SER A 48 -10.57 18.71 -25.98
C SER A 48 -9.52 17.59 -25.96
N GLU A 49 -8.44 17.73 -26.72
CA GLU A 49 -7.32 16.78 -26.76
C GLU A 49 -6.57 16.77 -25.42
N TYR A 50 -6.28 17.94 -24.84
CA TYR A 50 -5.62 18.03 -23.53
C TYR A 50 -6.45 17.42 -22.39
N ARG A 51 -7.78 17.59 -22.43
CA ARG A 51 -8.68 16.95 -21.46
C ARG A 51 -8.67 15.44 -21.60
N ARG A 52 -8.71 14.94 -22.83
CA ARG A 52 -8.60 13.50 -23.10
C ARG A 52 -7.28 12.93 -22.62
N GLU A 53 -6.16 13.60 -22.89
CA GLU A 53 -4.84 13.17 -22.43
C GLU A 53 -4.77 13.11 -20.90
N LEU A 54 -5.35 14.10 -20.22
CA LEU A 54 -5.44 14.10 -18.75
C LEU A 54 -6.23 12.88 -18.22
N GLU A 55 -7.32 12.51 -18.88
CA GLU A 55 -8.11 11.32 -18.52
C GLU A 55 -7.31 10.03 -18.69
N LEU A 56 -6.56 9.89 -19.79
CA LEU A 56 -5.70 8.75 -20.05
C LEU A 56 -4.59 8.64 -18.99
N LEU A 57 -3.91 9.74 -18.67
CA LEU A 57 -2.89 9.77 -17.62
C LEU A 57 -3.46 9.39 -16.24
N MET A 58 -4.68 9.83 -15.93
CA MET A 58 -5.37 9.42 -14.71
C MET A 58 -5.69 7.93 -14.70
N GLN A 59 -6.10 7.36 -15.84
CA GLN A 59 -6.34 5.93 -15.98
C GLN A 59 -5.05 5.11 -15.81
N GLU A 60 -3.96 5.50 -16.47
CA GLU A 60 -2.65 4.86 -16.32
C GLU A 60 -2.17 4.88 -14.86
N LYS A 61 -2.30 6.04 -14.19
CA LYS A 61 -2.02 6.16 -12.76
C LYS A 61 -2.81 5.14 -11.93
N MET A 62 -4.10 4.96 -12.23
CA MET A 62 -4.93 3.99 -11.51
C MET A 62 -4.52 2.54 -11.81
N SER A 63 -4.10 2.24 -13.04
CA SER A 63 -3.53 0.94 -13.40
C SER A 63 -2.28 0.61 -12.57
N HIS A 64 -1.32 1.54 -12.50
CA HIS A 64 -0.12 1.34 -11.69
C HIS A 64 -0.40 1.18 -10.19
N VAL A 65 -1.43 1.85 -9.67
CA VAL A 65 -1.86 1.65 -8.28
C VAL A 65 -2.34 0.21 -8.04
N GLU A 66 -3.04 -0.38 -9.00
CA GLU A 66 -3.50 -1.76 -8.89
C GLU A 66 -2.35 -2.76 -9.04
N GLU A 67 -1.39 -2.51 -9.94
CA GLU A 67 -0.14 -3.30 -10.04
C GLU A 67 0.62 -3.30 -8.71
N LEU A 68 0.77 -2.12 -8.08
CA LEU A 68 1.38 -2.01 -6.76
C LEU A 68 0.58 -2.80 -5.71
N ARG A 69 -0.76 -2.79 -5.77
CA ARG A 69 -1.59 -3.55 -4.84
C ARG A 69 -1.37 -5.06 -5.00
N GLN A 70 -1.24 -5.53 -6.24
CA GLN A 70 -0.97 -6.94 -6.55
C GLN A 70 0.42 -7.36 -6.04
N ILE A 71 1.46 -6.55 -6.28
CA ILE A 71 2.81 -6.81 -5.77
C ILE A 71 2.80 -6.95 -4.23
N HIS A 72 2.09 -6.07 -3.52
CA HIS A 72 1.95 -6.21 -2.06
C HIS A 72 1.25 -7.51 -1.65
N ALA A 73 0.22 -7.94 -2.38
CA ALA A 73 -0.45 -9.20 -2.12
C ALA A 73 0.49 -10.40 -2.32
N ASP A 74 1.28 -10.39 -3.40
CA ASP A 74 2.24 -11.45 -3.72
C ASP A 74 3.38 -11.52 -2.69
N ILE A 75 3.87 -10.36 -2.22
CA ILE A 75 4.84 -10.30 -1.12
C ILE A 75 4.29 -10.98 0.13
N ASN A 76 3.08 -10.62 0.56
CA ASN A 76 2.46 -11.22 1.75
C ASN A 76 2.25 -12.74 1.60
N ALA A 77 1.90 -13.19 0.38
CA ALA A 77 1.77 -14.62 0.09
C ALA A 77 3.11 -15.34 0.23
N MET A 78 4.19 -14.76 -0.32
CA MET A 78 5.53 -15.32 -0.21
C MET A 78 6.05 -15.33 1.23
N GLU A 79 5.80 -14.27 2.02
CA GLU A 79 6.13 -14.24 3.44
C GLU A 79 5.44 -15.39 4.21
N THR A 80 4.18 -15.67 3.87
CA THR A 80 3.42 -16.78 4.47
C THR A 80 4.03 -18.13 4.10
N VAL A 81 4.42 -18.33 2.83
CA VAL A 81 5.07 -19.56 2.36
C VAL A 81 6.41 -19.78 3.07
N ILE A 82 7.24 -18.74 3.21
CA ILE A 82 8.53 -18.82 3.90
C ILE A 82 8.31 -19.23 5.36
N LYS A 83 7.39 -18.55 6.06
CA LYS A 83 7.07 -18.87 7.46
C LYS A 83 6.61 -20.32 7.62
N GLN A 84 5.73 -20.79 6.74
CA GLN A 84 5.25 -22.17 6.79
C GLN A 84 6.40 -23.18 6.52
N ALA A 85 7.31 -22.86 5.60
CA ALA A 85 8.47 -23.70 5.31
C ALA A 85 9.45 -23.76 6.49
N GLU A 86 9.68 -22.65 7.17
CA GLU A 86 10.50 -22.59 8.39
C GLU A 86 9.87 -23.43 9.52
N GLU A 87 8.57 -23.28 9.76
CA GLU A 87 7.83 -24.09 10.73
C GLU A 87 7.90 -25.60 10.40
N ASN A 88 7.77 -25.96 9.13
CA ASN A 88 7.91 -27.35 8.66
C ASN A 88 9.32 -27.88 8.94
N ARG A 89 10.35 -27.10 8.59
CA ARG A 89 11.75 -27.45 8.83
C ARG A 89 12.02 -27.67 10.33
N ILE A 90 11.54 -26.78 11.19
CA ILE A 90 11.68 -26.91 12.65
C ILE A 90 10.99 -28.19 13.14
N ARG A 91 9.77 -28.47 12.67
CA ARG A 91 9.05 -29.71 13.01
C ARG A 91 9.82 -30.96 12.59
N SER A 92 10.38 -30.99 11.38
CA SER A 92 11.19 -32.11 10.89
C SER A 92 12.47 -32.30 11.71
N ILE A 93 13.16 -31.21 12.08
CA ILE A 93 14.36 -31.28 12.93
C ILE A 93 14.00 -31.84 14.32
N ASN A 94 12.92 -31.33 14.94
CA ASN A 94 12.48 -31.81 16.25
C ASN A 94 12.09 -33.29 16.23
N MET A 95 11.45 -33.75 15.15
CA MET A 95 11.14 -35.17 14.98
C MET A 95 12.41 -36.02 14.84
N ALA A 96 13.37 -35.57 14.01
CA ALA A 96 14.65 -36.26 13.85
C ALA A 96 15.42 -36.36 15.18
N ASN A 97 15.39 -35.31 16.00
CA ASN A 97 16.03 -35.33 17.32
C ASN A 97 15.37 -36.33 18.27
N ARG A 98 14.02 -36.41 18.31
CA ARG A 98 13.32 -37.41 19.13
C ARG A 98 13.67 -38.84 18.74
N VAL A 99 13.70 -39.12 17.43
CA VAL A 99 14.10 -40.44 16.93
C VAL A 99 15.57 -40.74 17.25
N HIS A 100 16.45 -39.73 17.20
CA HIS A 100 17.85 -39.89 17.61
C HIS A 100 17.99 -40.18 19.11
N GLU A 101 17.18 -39.53 19.96
CA GLU A 101 17.12 -39.81 21.41
C GLU A 101 16.72 -41.26 21.70
N GLU A 102 15.82 -41.85 20.90
CA GLU A 102 15.44 -43.26 20.99
C GLU A 102 16.51 -44.21 20.41
N TYR A 103 17.19 -43.81 19.34
CA TYR A 103 18.23 -44.60 18.67
C TYR A 103 19.45 -44.89 19.57
N VAL A 104 19.94 -43.88 20.29
CA VAL A 104 21.20 -43.99 21.05
C VAL A 104 21.20 -45.09 22.12
N PRO A 105 20.20 -45.21 23.02
CA PRO A 105 20.19 -46.29 24.00
C PRO A 105 20.08 -47.67 23.34
N LEU A 106 19.25 -47.80 22.29
CA LEU A 106 19.11 -49.05 21.55
C LEU A 106 20.42 -49.47 20.88
N LYS A 107 21.11 -48.54 20.22
CA LYS A 107 22.43 -48.79 19.64
C LYS A 107 23.42 -49.24 20.71
N THR A 108 23.42 -48.58 21.87
CA THR A 108 24.31 -48.91 23.00
C THR A 108 24.06 -50.33 23.51
N GLU A 109 22.79 -50.73 23.65
CA GLU A 109 22.38 -52.08 24.05
C GLU A 109 22.84 -53.13 23.03
N VAL A 110 22.59 -52.90 21.74
CA VAL A 110 23.04 -53.77 20.64
C VAL A 110 24.56 -53.92 20.64
N ASP A 111 25.29 -52.82 20.78
CA ASP A 111 26.76 -52.83 20.83
C ASP A 111 27.28 -53.60 22.06
N SER A 112 26.61 -53.50 23.22
CA SER A 112 26.94 -54.31 24.40
C SER A 112 26.73 -55.79 24.10
N MET A 113 25.56 -56.17 23.57
CA MET A 113 25.25 -57.57 23.25
C MET A 113 26.25 -58.17 22.24
N ARG A 114 26.65 -57.41 21.22
CA ARG A 114 27.64 -57.83 20.23
C ARG A 114 29.00 -58.12 20.85
N ARG A 115 29.47 -57.25 21.75
CA ARG A 115 30.77 -57.43 22.42
C ARG A 115 30.72 -58.53 23.47
N ASP A 116 29.73 -58.49 24.35
CA ASP A 116 29.73 -59.29 25.58
C ASP A 116 29.37 -60.77 25.32
N TYR A 117 28.47 -61.04 24.36
CA TYR A 117 28.02 -62.41 24.06
C TYR A 117 28.66 -63.03 22.82
N LEU A 118 29.06 -62.21 21.83
CA LEU A 118 29.56 -62.70 20.54
C LEU A 118 31.02 -62.33 20.27
N GLY A 119 31.66 -61.50 21.09
CA GLY A 119 33.03 -61.02 20.88
C GLY A 119 33.21 -60.20 19.59
N LEU A 120 32.12 -59.65 19.02
CA LEU A 120 32.13 -58.87 17.79
C LEU A 120 32.38 -57.38 18.07
N GLU A 121 32.95 -56.68 17.09
CA GLU A 121 33.15 -55.23 17.15
C GLU A 121 31.80 -54.47 17.12
N ARG A 122 31.83 -53.25 17.68
CA ARG A 122 30.69 -52.31 17.69
C ARG A 122 30.20 -52.04 16.26
N LEU A 123 28.93 -51.68 16.13
CA LEU A 123 28.44 -51.15 14.86
C LEU A 123 29.01 -49.75 14.61
N PRO A 124 29.21 -49.36 13.34
CA PRO A 124 29.51 -47.99 12.96
C PRO A 124 28.51 -46.98 13.54
N GLU A 125 28.96 -45.75 13.74
CA GLU A 125 28.10 -44.62 14.08
C GLU A 125 27.31 -44.16 12.85
N LEU A 126 26.14 -43.56 13.06
CA LEU A 126 25.29 -43.05 11.97
C LEU A 126 26.03 -42.08 11.03
N HIS A 127 26.91 -41.25 11.58
CA HIS A 127 27.71 -40.31 10.79
C HIS A 127 28.93 -40.97 10.11
N GLU A 128 29.37 -42.15 10.57
CA GLU A 128 30.42 -42.96 9.93
C GLU A 128 29.86 -43.70 8.70
N GLU A 129 28.57 -44.09 8.74
CA GLU A 129 27.90 -44.85 7.66
C GLU A 129 27.22 -43.94 6.62
N GLU A 130 26.56 -42.86 7.05
CA GLU A 130 25.83 -41.93 6.16
C GLU A 130 26.47 -40.52 6.09
N GLY A 131 27.79 -40.43 6.14
CA GLY A 131 28.57 -39.18 6.30
C GLY A 131 28.27 -38.01 5.35
N THR A 132 27.47 -38.20 4.29
CA THR A 132 26.97 -37.13 3.41
C THR A 132 25.65 -36.47 3.87
N ILE A 133 24.81 -37.15 4.64
CA ILE A 133 23.45 -36.70 5.02
C ILE A 133 23.38 -36.34 6.52
N ILE A 134 24.17 -37.04 7.33
CA ILE A 134 24.22 -36.83 8.78
C ILE A 134 25.59 -36.24 9.13
N SER A 135 25.65 -34.91 9.20
CA SER A 135 26.83 -34.22 9.74
C SER A 135 27.04 -34.63 11.20
N PRO A 136 28.28 -34.85 11.66
CA PRO A 136 28.60 -35.15 13.05
C PRO A 136 27.97 -34.16 14.04
N ASP A 137 27.87 -32.90 13.64
CA ASP A 137 27.38 -31.80 14.49
C ASP A 137 25.84 -31.68 14.52
N ARG A 138 25.13 -32.42 13.65
CA ARG A 138 23.68 -32.30 13.45
C ARG A 138 22.87 -32.66 14.70
N PHE A 139 23.35 -33.64 15.45
CA PHE A 139 22.72 -34.13 16.69
C PHE A 139 23.54 -33.79 17.95
N GLN A 140 24.82 -33.41 17.80
CA GLN A 140 25.72 -33.04 18.90
C GLN A 140 25.30 -31.75 19.63
N ASN A 141 24.66 -30.82 18.92
CA ASN A 141 24.08 -29.61 19.51
C ASN A 141 22.99 -29.92 20.56
N TYR A 142 22.35 -31.09 20.52
CA TYR A 142 21.33 -31.48 21.51
C TYR A 142 21.94 -32.09 22.78
N TYR A 143 23.02 -32.88 22.66
CA TYR A 143 23.78 -33.40 23.81
C TYR A 143 24.39 -32.29 24.67
N THR A 144 24.80 -31.20 24.03
CA THR A 144 25.40 -30.04 24.72
C THR A 144 24.33 -29.17 25.37
N ALA A 145 23.18 -28.97 24.71
CA ALA A 145 22.07 -28.18 25.24
C ALA A 145 21.39 -28.86 26.46
N ASN A 146 21.14 -30.17 26.42
CA ASN A 146 20.53 -30.89 27.56
C ASN A 146 21.44 -30.98 28.79
N LYS A 147 22.77 -30.83 28.64
CA LYS A 147 23.71 -30.72 29.77
C LYS A 147 23.77 -29.31 30.39
N SER A 148 23.32 -28.28 29.65
CA SER A 148 23.36 -26.88 30.07
C SER A 148 22.12 -26.41 30.85
N LEU A 149 21.08 -27.25 30.97
CA LEU A 149 19.83 -26.90 31.66
C LEU A 149 19.89 -27.13 33.19
N SER A 150 21.07 -27.41 33.77
CA SER A 150 21.28 -27.56 35.21
C SER A 150 22.09 -26.42 35.86
N THR A 151 22.30 -25.30 35.17
CA THR A 151 22.96 -24.11 35.74
C THR A 151 22.01 -22.92 35.80
N PRO A 152 21.68 -22.38 36.99
CA PRO A 152 20.84 -21.19 37.08
C PRO A 152 21.62 -19.94 36.70
N SER A 153 21.00 -19.15 35.82
CA SER A 153 21.07 -17.69 35.70
C SER A 153 22.44 -17.03 35.87
N ALA A 154 23.05 -16.62 34.76
CA ALA A 154 24.08 -15.57 34.77
C ALA A 154 23.59 -14.40 33.91
N THR A 155 23.28 -13.32 34.62
CA THR A 155 23.05 -11.95 34.18
C THR A 155 24.08 -11.51 33.12
N PHE A 156 23.59 -11.11 31.95
CA PHE A 156 24.42 -10.40 30.96
C PHE A 156 24.70 -8.97 31.42
N SER A 157 25.82 -8.78 32.12
CA SER A 157 26.44 -7.48 32.31
C SER A 157 27.23 -7.12 31.05
N ARG A 158 26.88 -5.99 30.43
CA ARG A 158 27.54 -5.41 29.26
C ARG A 158 28.89 -4.80 29.66
N PRO A 159 29.99 -4.99 28.90
CA PRO A 159 31.31 -4.48 29.28
C PRO A 159 31.44 -2.98 28.99
N PRO A 160 32.22 -2.20 29.78
CA PRO A 160 32.48 -0.80 29.50
C PRO A 160 33.73 -0.67 28.61
N LEU A 161 33.64 0.15 27.56
CA LEU A 161 34.81 0.59 26.80
C LEU A 161 35.16 2.03 27.23
N SER A 162 36.33 2.19 27.82
CA SER A 162 36.91 3.48 28.18
C SER A 162 37.86 3.99 27.09
N ALA A 163 37.58 5.24 26.69
CA ALA A 163 38.50 6.35 26.41
C ALA A 163 39.46 6.29 25.18
N HIS A 164 39.30 7.22 24.24
CA HIS A 164 40.09 8.48 24.17
C HIS A 164 39.99 9.16 22.78
N HIS A 165 39.28 10.29 22.67
CA HIS A 165 39.83 11.56 22.12
C HIS A 165 38.82 12.74 22.20
N PRO A 166 39.28 14.00 22.37
CA PRO A 166 38.45 15.13 22.81
C PRO A 166 38.03 16.12 21.70
N LEU A 167 36.74 16.52 21.75
CA LEU A 167 36.07 17.86 21.59
C LEU A 167 36.47 18.82 20.42
N PRO A 168 35.59 19.74 19.92
CA PRO A 168 34.65 20.57 20.72
C PRO A 168 33.29 20.87 20.00
N PRO A 169 32.40 21.79 20.46
CA PRO A 169 30.95 21.53 20.57
C PRO A 169 30.06 22.44 19.67
N ASP A 170 28.77 22.09 19.51
CA ASP A 170 27.65 22.96 19.92
C ASP A 170 26.25 22.46 19.48
N ALA A 171 25.35 22.47 20.47
CA ALA A 171 23.89 22.69 20.41
C ALA A 171 22.92 21.55 20.00
N PRO A 172 21.69 21.52 20.58
CA PRO A 172 21.14 20.31 21.19
C PRO A 172 19.97 19.65 20.44
N ALA A 173 19.89 18.33 20.59
CA ALA A 173 18.73 17.50 20.26
C ALA A 173 17.71 17.48 21.40
N THR A 174 16.42 17.45 21.07
CA THR A 174 15.34 17.01 21.99
C THR A 174 14.71 15.74 21.42
N SER A 175 14.55 14.77 22.32
CA SER A 175 14.36 13.34 22.11
C SER A 175 12.92 12.90 21.84
N LEU A 176 12.79 11.77 21.14
CA LEU A 176 11.59 10.95 20.99
C LEU A 176 11.53 9.87 22.09
N PRO A 177 10.33 9.49 22.60
CA PRO A 177 10.16 8.29 23.42
C PRO A 177 9.74 7.05 22.59
N PRO A 178 9.94 5.83 23.13
CA PRO A 178 9.83 4.57 22.39
C PRO A 178 8.44 3.89 22.46
N SER A 179 8.33 2.88 21.59
CA SER A 179 7.23 2.00 21.20
C SER A 179 6.58 1.11 22.28
N ALA A 180 5.29 0.81 22.08
CA ALA A 180 4.48 -0.21 22.79
C ALA A 180 4.04 -1.35 21.83
N PRO A 181 3.59 -2.53 22.32
CA PRO A 181 3.77 -3.85 21.68
C PRO A 181 2.66 -4.24 20.67
N PRO A 182 2.87 -5.27 19.83
CA PRO A 182 1.89 -5.70 18.83
C PRO A 182 0.83 -6.64 19.44
N GLY A 183 -0.43 -6.23 19.39
CA GLY A 183 -1.58 -7.09 19.68
C GLY A 183 -1.99 -7.90 18.46
N PHE A 184 -2.18 -9.20 18.66
CA PHE A 184 -2.76 -10.16 17.71
C PHE A 184 -4.18 -9.73 17.28
N LEU A 185 -4.45 -9.73 15.98
CA LEU A 185 -5.80 -9.76 15.42
C LEU A 185 -5.93 -10.95 14.46
N PRO A 186 -7.09 -11.65 14.44
CA PRO A 186 -7.29 -12.85 13.64
C PRO A 186 -7.57 -12.52 12.15
N PRO A 187 -7.29 -13.45 11.21
CA PRO A 187 -7.61 -13.24 9.79
C PRO A 187 -9.11 -13.51 9.50
N PRO A 188 -9.70 -12.84 8.49
CA PRO A 188 -11.06 -13.13 8.02
C PRO A 188 -11.09 -14.39 7.12
N PRO A 189 -12.26 -15.04 6.95
CA PRO A 189 -12.36 -16.27 6.18
C PRO A 189 -12.30 -16.01 4.67
N VAL A 190 -11.62 -16.90 3.96
CA VAL A 190 -11.53 -16.95 2.50
C VAL A 190 -12.75 -17.69 1.96
N ALA A 191 -13.63 -16.99 1.25
CA ALA A 191 -14.70 -17.61 0.49
C ALA A 191 -14.25 -17.82 -0.96
N MET A 192 -13.84 -19.04 -1.28
CA MET A 192 -13.83 -19.56 -2.64
C MET A 192 -15.26 -19.89 -3.05
N ARG A 193 -15.72 -19.46 -4.24
CA ARG A 193 -16.37 -20.34 -5.23
C ARG A 193 -16.75 -19.66 -6.55
N ILE A 194 -16.65 -20.49 -7.58
CA ILE A 194 -16.81 -20.31 -9.02
C ILE A 194 -18.20 -20.82 -9.47
N ASN A 195 -18.71 -20.26 -10.59
CA ASN A 195 -19.80 -20.69 -11.50
C ASN A 195 -21.26 -20.21 -11.32
N LYS A 196 -21.90 -19.99 -12.48
CA LYS A 196 -23.23 -19.43 -12.86
C LYS A 196 -24.08 -20.53 -13.57
N PRO A 197 -25.26 -20.23 -14.20
CA PRO A 197 -26.70 -20.07 -13.80
C PRO A 197 -27.56 -21.35 -14.09
N PRO A 198 -28.94 -21.41 -14.23
CA PRO A 198 -30.08 -20.42 -14.33
C PRO A 198 -31.28 -20.74 -13.36
N GLU A 199 -32.44 -20.05 -13.24
CA GLU A 199 -33.47 -19.49 -14.16
C GLU A 199 -34.35 -18.39 -13.48
N LEU A 200 -35.15 -17.70 -14.31
CA LEU A 200 -36.26 -16.73 -14.06
C LEU A 200 -37.60 -17.45 -13.72
N PRO A 201 -38.78 -16.80 -13.54
CA PRO A 201 -39.15 -15.38 -13.27
C PRO A 201 -40.21 -15.21 -12.14
N THR A 202 -40.48 -14.00 -11.63
CA THR A 202 -41.83 -13.34 -11.64
C THR A 202 -41.92 -12.05 -10.81
N ASN A 203 -42.67 -11.10 -11.38
CA ASN A 203 -43.26 -9.85 -10.87
C ASN A 203 -43.59 -9.77 -9.36
N ARG A 204 -43.38 -8.60 -8.72
CA ARG A 204 -44.46 -7.62 -8.43
C ARG A 204 -43.99 -6.33 -7.74
N LEU A 205 -44.65 -5.26 -8.16
CA LEU A 205 -44.80 -3.89 -7.66
C LEU A 205 -44.41 -3.53 -6.20
N GLN A 206 -43.77 -2.35 -6.10
CA GLN A 206 -44.12 -1.20 -5.25
C GLN A 206 -44.74 -1.47 -3.87
N GLN A 207 -44.02 -1.06 -2.82
CA GLN A 207 -44.46 -0.02 -1.88
C GLN A 207 -43.39 0.28 -0.81
N ALA A 208 -43.18 1.57 -0.57
CA ALA A 208 -42.63 2.11 0.67
C ALA A 208 -43.79 2.73 1.49
N PRO A 209 -43.54 3.32 2.66
CA PRO A 209 -43.19 2.68 3.93
C PRO A 209 -44.20 3.07 5.04
N SER A 210 -44.30 2.32 6.15
CA SER A 210 -44.74 2.86 7.46
C SER A 210 -44.55 1.85 8.61
N THR A 211 -43.60 2.19 9.48
CA THR A 211 -43.62 2.11 10.95
C THR A 211 -44.72 1.29 11.65
N ILE A 212 -44.33 0.31 12.46
CA ILE A 212 -44.77 0.11 13.86
C ILE A 212 -43.64 -0.64 14.59
N GLY A 213 -43.24 -0.09 15.73
CA GLY A 213 -42.06 -0.51 16.48
C GLY A 213 -42.28 -1.75 17.34
N ILE A 214 -41.23 -2.57 17.40
CA ILE A 214 -40.96 -3.47 18.51
C ILE A 214 -39.53 -3.17 18.97
N GLY A 215 -39.41 -2.75 20.22
CA GLY A 215 -38.18 -2.28 20.84
C GLY A 215 -37.10 -3.35 20.85
N HIS A 216 -36.01 -3.08 20.15
CA HIS A 216 -34.73 -3.78 20.31
C HIS A 216 -33.77 -2.79 20.98
N PRO A 217 -33.00 -3.20 22.00
CA PRO A 217 -32.11 -2.28 22.71
C PRO A 217 -31.10 -1.68 21.73
N THR A 218 -31.01 -0.35 21.76
CA THR A 218 -30.09 0.46 20.96
C THR A 218 -28.67 0.21 21.43
N PHE A 219 -28.02 -0.81 20.84
CA PHE A 219 -26.57 -0.79 20.72
C PHE A 219 -26.22 0.46 19.93
N SER A 220 -25.49 1.37 20.59
CA SER A 220 -24.91 2.58 20.05
C SER A 220 -24.30 2.30 18.67
N ARG A 221 -25.04 2.65 17.62
CA ARG A 221 -24.54 2.70 16.23
C ARG A 221 -23.36 3.66 16.25
N GLN A 222 -22.15 3.11 16.34
CA GLN A 222 -20.94 3.86 16.12
C GLN A 222 -21.02 4.38 14.69
N GLN A 223 -21.34 5.66 14.56
CA GLN A 223 -21.22 6.39 13.31
C GLN A 223 -19.80 6.14 12.79
N PRO A 224 -19.63 5.68 11.54
CA PRO A 224 -18.29 5.47 11.00
C PRO A 224 -17.51 6.79 11.11
N PRO A 225 -16.25 6.73 11.59
CA PRO A 225 -15.48 7.92 11.88
C PRO A 225 -15.31 8.79 10.62
N PRO A 226 -15.32 10.13 10.75
CA PRO A 226 -15.26 11.03 9.60
C PRO A 226 -13.98 10.77 8.80
N MET A 227 -14.15 10.62 7.48
CA MET A 227 -13.05 10.35 6.54
C MET A 227 -12.64 11.62 5.78
N LYS A 228 -11.41 11.65 5.25
CA LYS A 228 -10.89 12.66 4.32
C LYS A 228 -10.27 11.96 3.11
N SER A 229 -10.25 12.59 1.94
CA SER A 229 -9.50 12.06 0.79
C SER A 229 -8.01 12.41 0.89
N CYS A 230 -7.14 11.44 0.62
CA CYS A 230 -5.70 11.69 0.48
C CYS A 230 -5.44 12.65 -0.71
N LEU A 231 -4.57 13.66 -0.55
CA LEU A 231 -4.27 14.59 -1.66
C LEU A 231 -3.48 13.93 -2.81
N SER A 232 -2.82 12.80 -2.56
CA SER A 232 -1.98 12.13 -3.57
C SER A 232 -2.74 11.03 -4.31
N CYS A 233 -3.35 10.10 -3.57
CA CYS A 233 -4.08 8.96 -4.15
C CYS A 233 -5.61 9.07 -4.08
N HIS A 234 -6.16 10.15 -3.52
CA HIS A 234 -7.61 10.43 -3.43
C HIS A 234 -8.46 9.42 -2.64
N GLN A 235 -7.86 8.34 -2.14
CA GLN A 235 -8.54 7.36 -1.30
C GLN A 235 -9.01 7.93 0.03
N GLN A 236 -10.14 7.42 0.52
CA GLN A 236 -10.67 7.78 1.82
C GLN A 236 -9.75 7.25 2.92
N ILE A 237 -9.20 8.17 3.71
CA ILE A 237 -8.37 7.91 4.88
C ILE A 237 -9.02 8.53 6.11
N HIS A 238 -8.71 8.04 7.30
CA HIS A 238 -9.20 8.64 8.54
C HIS A 238 -8.86 10.14 8.62
N ARG A 239 -9.79 11.01 9.05
CA ARG A 239 -9.61 12.47 9.03
C ARG A 239 -8.34 12.96 9.76
N ASN A 240 -7.93 12.24 10.80
CA ASN A 240 -6.73 12.58 11.59
C ASN A 240 -5.47 11.77 11.19
N ALA A 241 -5.51 10.95 10.14
CA ALA A 241 -4.32 10.22 9.69
C ALA A 241 -3.22 11.19 9.21
N PRO A 242 -1.99 11.14 9.77
CA PRO A 242 -0.90 12.03 9.39
C PRO A 242 -0.26 11.62 8.05
N ILE A 243 -0.38 10.35 7.68
CA ILE A 243 0.16 9.75 6.45
C ILE A 243 -0.90 8.83 5.85
N CYS A 244 -1.01 8.80 4.53
CA CYS A 244 -1.89 7.85 3.85
C CYS A 244 -1.37 6.42 4.05
N PRO A 245 -2.18 5.45 4.53
CA PRO A 245 -1.72 4.09 4.73
C PRO A 245 -1.37 3.39 3.40
N LEU A 246 -2.01 3.81 2.30
CA LEU A 246 -1.86 3.22 0.97
C LEU A 246 -0.63 3.74 0.21
N CYS A 247 -0.46 5.06 0.09
CA CYS A 247 0.63 5.65 -0.72
C CYS A 247 1.74 6.30 0.11
N LYS A 248 1.65 6.28 1.44
CA LYS A 248 2.61 6.91 2.38
C LYS A 248 2.83 8.42 2.20
N ALA A 249 2.05 9.09 1.37
CA ALA A 249 2.10 10.54 1.25
C ALA A 249 1.58 11.24 2.52
N LYS A 250 2.25 12.34 2.89
CA LYS A 250 1.89 13.14 4.06
C LYS A 250 0.55 13.84 3.85
N SER A 251 -0.40 13.60 4.76
CA SER A 251 -1.73 14.17 4.66
C SER A 251 -1.81 15.47 5.46
N ARG A 252 -2.06 16.59 4.77
CA ARG A 252 -2.28 17.90 5.40
C ARG A 252 -3.77 18.14 5.60
N SER A 253 -4.17 18.63 6.79
CA SER A 253 -5.54 19.07 7.06
C SER A 253 -5.85 20.32 6.23
N ARG A 254 -7.05 20.39 5.63
CA ARG A 254 -7.52 21.58 4.91
C ARG A 254 -7.83 22.77 5.84
N ASN A 255 -7.97 22.54 7.15
CA ASN A 255 -8.25 23.58 8.13
C ASN A 255 -7.23 23.51 9.29
N PRO A 256 -6.04 24.12 9.15
CA PRO A 256 -5.08 24.22 10.24
C PRO A 256 -5.65 25.14 11.34
N LYS A 257 -5.63 24.70 12.60
CA LYS A 257 -5.94 25.59 13.74
C LYS A 257 -4.91 26.72 13.74
N LYS A 258 -5.37 27.98 13.75
CA LYS A 258 -4.48 29.16 13.81
C LYS A 258 -3.55 29.04 15.03
N PRO A 259 -2.24 29.25 14.87
CA PRO A 259 -1.34 29.30 16.02
C PRO A 259 -1.74 30.47 16.93
N LYS A 260 -1.89 30.21 18.24
CA LYS A 260 -2.09 31.26 19.23
C LYS A 260 -0.85 32.14 19.23
N LYS A 261 -1.01 33.46 19.00
CA LYS A 261 0.06 34.43 19.23
C LYS A 261 0.49 34.30 20.70
N LYS A 262 1.79 34.10 20.93
CA LYS A 262 2.39 34.37 22.24
C LYS A 262 2.61 35.88 22.30
N ASP A 263 1.88 36.55 23.17
CA ASP A 263 2.21 37.92 23.54
C ASP A 263 3.55 37.90 24.29
N HIS A 264 4.47 38.78 23.86
CA HIS A 264 5.71 39.09 24.55
C HIS A 264 5.48 40.20 25.56
#